data_AF-W9NRM8-F1
#
_entry.id   AF-W9NRM8-F1
#
_cell.length_a   1.000
_cell.length_b   1.000
_cell.length_c   1.000
_cell.angle_alpha   90.00
_cell.angle_beta   90.00
_cell.angle_gamma   90.00
#
_symmetry.space_group_name_H-M   'P 1'
#
loop_
_entity.id
_entity.type
_entity.pdbx_description
1 polymer ?
#
loop_
_entity_poly.entity_id
_entity_poly.type
_entity_poly.pdbx_seq_one_letter_code
_entity_poly.pdbx_strand_id
1 'polypeptide(L)'
;MDVKPTTNLDDYQLAQLGHSQSFKRNFSRWTMLGLAFAILNSWTALAASLSLALPSGGPVAVIWGLVTAGICNLSLAASLAEFLSAQPTSGGQYHWVATIAPASLKIPLSWITGWINLSGWACLVATNCSLSSTLIINIISLQSPSYEFQRWHQFLIYLGIAFIAFATNAFLHSLLPRINGLALVWSIAGFFIISITVLACAAPDYATADYVFATFINTTGWPDGIAWLLGLLQGGLGLTGFDAVAHMIEEIPNAASEGPKIMLYCQYIGISTGFLFLIVVLFVSGGIKNADTIIGSTAGPLLEIFYLATNSKVGAICLLMFPLLCLVFAAIAVMTTSSRMMFAFARDGGLPASAG
;
A
#
# COMPACT_ATOMS: atom_id res chain seq x y z
N MET A 1 -40.26 -25.60 16.84
CA MET A 1 -38.87 -25.60 16.34
C MET A 1 -38.18 -24.40 16.93
N ASP A 2 -37.39 -24.65 17.96
CA ASP A 2 -36.67 -23.63 18.73
C ASP A 2 -35.60 -22.96 17.87
N VAL A 3 -35.80 -21.69 17.56
CA VAL A 3 -34.74 -20.82 17.05
C VAL A 3 -33.93 -20.39 18.28
N LYS A 4 -32.81 -21.07 18.54
CA LYS A 4 -31.80 -20.53 19.48
C LYS A 4 -31.31 -19.19 18.94
N PRO A 5 -31.45 -18.08 19.67
CA PRO A 5 -30.72 -16.87 19.33
C PRO A 5 -29.28 -17.10 19.76
N THR A 6 -28.40 -17.50 18.85
CA THR A 6 -26.98 -17.25 19.06
C THR A 6 -26.78 -15.75 18.91
N THR A 7 -27.00 -15.00 19.98
CA THR A 7 -26.54 -13.63 20.13
C THR A 7 -25.03 -13.69 19.91
N ASN A 8 -24.58 -13.34 18.71
CA ASN A 8 -23.19 -13.44 18.32
C ASN A 8 -22.40 -12.47 19.22
N LEU A 9 -21.35 -12.94 19.89
CA LEU A 9 -20.61 -12.12 20.87
C LEU A 9 -20.15 -10.78 20.24
N ASP A 10 -19.76 -10.83 18.97
CA ASP A 10 -19.40 -9.68 18.15
C ASP A 10 -20.57 -8.68 17.98
N ASP A 11 -21.82 -9.16 17.78
CA ASP A 11 -23.00 -8.29 17.62
C ASP A 11 -23.36 -7.61 18.95
N TYR A 12 -23.19 -8.34 20.07
CA TYR A 12 -23.36 -7.78 21.41
C TYR A 12 -22.30 -6.72 21.71
N GLN A 13 -21.04 -6.95 21.33
CA GLN A 13 -19.94 -5.98 21.49
C GLN A 13 -20.17 -4.72 20.63
N LEU A 14 -20.60 -4.85 19.39
CA LEU A 14 -20.95 -3.69 18.54
C LEU A 14 -22.12 -2.89 19.12
N ALA A 15 -23.15 -3.59 19.62
CA ALA A 15 -24.28 -2.94 20.27
C ALA A 15 -23.87 -2.17 21.53
N GLN A 16 -22.92 -2.68 22.32
CA GLN A 16 -22.34 -1.95 23.47
C GLN A 16 -21.58 -0.70 23.06
N LEU A 17 -21.00 -0.67 21.85
CA LEU A 17 -20.31 0.48 21.28
C LEU A 17 -21.26 1.47 20.59
N GLY A 18 -22.58 1.23 20.66
CA GLY A 18 -23.62 2.11 20.11
C GLY A 18 -23.88 1.91 18.63
N HIS A 19 -23.38 0.83 18.02
CA HIS A 19 -23.55 0.55 16.60
C HIS A 19 -24.37 -0.73 16.37
N SER A 20 -25.36 -0.68 15.48
CA SER A 20 -26.03 -1.88 14.97
C SER A 20 -25.23 -2.50 13.82
N GLN A 21 -25.33 -3.82 13.65
CA GLN A 21 -24.65 -4.52 12.56
C GLN A 21 -25.24 -4.11 11.20
N SER A 22 -24.52 -3.27 10.44
CA SER A 22 -24.96 -2.80 9.12
C SER A 22 -24.41 -3.62 7.95
N PHE A 23 -23.28 -4.31 8.13
CA PHE A 23 -22.60 -5.06 7.07
C PHE A 23 -22.71 -6.58 7.27
N LYS A 24 -22.92 -7.33 6.16
CA LYS A 24 -22.87 -8.79 6.19
C LYS A 24 -21.41 -9.25 6.28
N ARG A 25 -21.12 -10.21 7.16
CA ARG A 25 -19.79 -10.82 7.33
C ARG A 25 -19.44 -11.69 6.12
N ASN A 26 -18.92 -11.06 5.07
CA ASN A 26 -18.59 -11.71 3.80
C ASN A 26 -17.10 -12.05 3.68
N PHE A 27 -16.25 -11.63 4.63
CA PHE A 27 -14.81 -11.84 4.59
C PHE A 27 -14.37 -12.95 5.55
N SER A 28 -13.69 -13.97 5.02
CA SER A 28 -12.94 -14.91 5.84
C SER A 28 -11.63 -14.25 6.32
N ARG A 29 -11.00 -14.81 7.37
CA ARG A 29 -9.68 -14.33 7.85
C ARG A 29 -8.64 -14.26 6.72
N TRP A 30 -8.61 -15.25 5.85
CA TRP A 30 -7.70 -15.30 4.70
C TRP A 30 -8.01 -14.24 3.64
N THR A 31 -9.30 -14.00 3.39
CA THR A 31 -9.74 -12.96 2.45
C THR A 31 -9.42 -11.57 2.99
N MET A 32 -9.57 -11.36 4.30
CA MET A 32 -9.21 -10.09 4.93
C MET A 32 -7.71 -9.89 4.96
N LEU A 33 -6.94 -10.93 5.30
CA LEU A 33 -5.48 -10.85 5.22
C LEU A 33 -5.04 -10.55 3.78
N GLY A 34 -5.67 -11.19 2.79
CA GLY A 34 -5.44 -10.92 1.38
C GLY A 34 -5.80 -9.49 0.97
N LEU A 35 -6.90 -8.93 1.48
CA LEU A 35 -7.24 -7.53 1.28
C LEU A 35 -6.21 -6.60 1.94
N ALA A 36 -5.90 -6.80 3.22
CA ALA A 36 -4.95 -5.97 3.96
C ALA A 36 -3.57 -6.01 3.29
N PHE A 37 -3.14 -7.18 2.86
CA PHE A 37 -1.92 -7.35 2.10
C PHE A 37 -2.01 -6.74 0.70
N ALA A 38 -3.13 -6.84 -0.01
CA ALA A 38 -3.31 -6.20 -1.32
C ALA A 38 -3.27 -4.67 -1.21
N ILE A 39 -3.76 -4.10 -0.10
CA ILE A 39 -3.70 -2.66 0.18
C ILE A 39 -2.27 -2.22 0.45
N LEU A 40 -1.57 -2.90 1.36
CA LEU A 40 -0.19 -2.56 1.71
C LEU A 40 0.78 -2.84 0.57
N ASN A 41 0.68 -4.04 0.01
CA ASN A 41 1.49 -4.63 -1.06
C ASN A 41 2.90 -4.02 -1.17
N SER A 42 3.62 -4.06 -0.04
CA SER A 42 4.71 -3.14 0.24
C SER A 42 5.84 -3.21 -0.78
N TRP A 43 6.26 -4.41 -1.16
CA TRP A 43 7.36 -4.59 -2.11
C TRP A 43 7.07 -3.92 -3.46
N THR A 44 5.82 -3.95 -3.92
CA THR A 44 5.42 -3.31 -5.18
C THR A 44 5.39 -1.79 -5.05
N ALA A 45 4.82 -1.26 -3.97
CA ALA A 45 4.78 0.18 -3.73
C ALA A 45 6.20 0.76 -3.63
N LEU A 46 7.07 0.09 -2.87
CA LEU A 46 8.49 0.43 -2.77
C LEU A 46 9.17 0.40 -4.14
N ALA A 47 8.96 -0.66 -4.92
CA ALA A 47 9.52 -0.82 -6.26
C ALA A 47 9.09 0.29 -7.22
N ALA A 48 7.79 0.61 -7.25
CA ALA A 48 7.24 1.64 -8.12
C ALA A 48 7.70 3.07 -7.72
N SER A 49 8.09 3.26 -6.46
CA SER A 49 8.56 4.53 -5.92
C SER A 49 10.09 4.66 -5.85
N LEU A 50 10.85 3.80 -6.54
CA LEU A 50 12.32 3.93 -6.63
C LEU A 50 12.77 5.26 -7.24
N SER A 51 11.96 5.88 -8.10
CA SER A 51 12.21 7.21 -8.66
C SER A 51 12.26 8.32 -7.63
N LEU A 52 11.70 8.11 -6.43
CA LEU A 52 11.79 9.06 -5.32
C LEU A 52 13.06 8.84 -4.50
N ALA A 53 13.37 7.60 -4.14
CA ALA A 53 14.43 7.28 -3.19
C ALA A 53 15.83 7.24 -3.79
N LEU A 54 16.00 6.73 -5.02
CA LEU A 54 17.32 6.65 -5.66
C LEU A 54 18.02 8.01 -5.85
N PRO A 55 17.35 9.08 -6.34
CA PRO A 55 17.97 10.40 -6.36
C PRO A 55 18.11 11.03 -4.97
N SER A 56 17.36 10.54 -3.98
CA SER A 56 17.21 11.11 -2.63
C SER A 56 17.83 10.23 -1.55
N GLY A 57 19.15 10.00 -1.66
CA GLY A 57 19.93 9.19 -0.73
C GLY A 57 20.31 7.80 -1.26
N GLY A 58 19.91 7.44 -2.47
CA GLY A 58 20.41 6.25 -3.17
C GLY A 58 20.04 4.92 -2.50
N PRO A 59 20.88 3.88 -2.67
CA PRO A 59 20.70 2.57 -2.05
C PRO A 59 20.50 2.62 -0.53
N VAL A 60 21.24 3.50 0.16
CA VAL A 60 21.10 3.68 1.62
C VAL A 60 19.68 4.12 1.96
N ALA A 61 19.09 5.07 1.22
CA ALA A 61 17.72 5.53 1.46
C ALA A 61 16.69 4.47 1.17
N VAL A 62 16.90 3.70 0.11
CA VAL A 62 16.01 2.60 -0.27
C VAL A 62 15.97 1.53 0.83
N ILE A 63 17.12 1.09 1.36
CA ILE A 63 17.19 0.02 2.36
C ILE A 63 16.93 0.52 3.78
N TRP A 64 17.75 1.46 4.26
CA TRP A 64 17.70 1.91 5.64
C TRP A 64 16.53 2.85 5.89
N GLY A 65 15.99 3.49 4.84
CA GLY A 65 14.75 4.22 4.94
C GLY A 65 13.55 3.29 5.17
N LEU A 66 13.51 2.12 4.52
CA LEU A 66 12.51 1.10 4.82
C LEU A 66 12.66 0.56 6.25
N VAL A 67 13.87 0.29 6.72
CA VAL A 67 14.10 -0.21 8.09
C VAL A 67 13.63 0.82 9.13
N THR A 68 13.99 2.09 8.93
CA THR A 68 13.59 3.21 9.81
C THR A 68 12.08 3.37 9.81
N ALA A 69 11.45 3.45 8.63
CA ALA A 69 10.00 3.53 8.49
C ALA A 69 9.30 2.29 9.07
N GLY A 70 9.91 1.11 8.95
CA GLY A 70 9.40 -0.16 9.45
C GLY A 70 9.30 -0.20 10.96
N ILE A 71 10.34 0.24 11.68
CA ILE A 71 10.32 0.31 13.15
C ILE A 71 9.25 1.30 13.63
N CYS A 72 9.16 2.48 13.01
CA CYS A 72 8.14 3.47 13.33
C CYS A 72 6.72 2.95 13.07
N ASN A 73 6.47 2.38 11.89
CA ASN A 73 5.15 1.85 11.53
C ASN A 73 4.75 0.64 12.36
N LEU A 74 5.68 -0.26 12.73
CA LEU A 74 5.38 -1.35 13.66
C LEU A 74 4.94 -0.84 15.03
N SER A 75 5.58 0.22 15.53
CA SER A 75 5.24 0.82 16.82
C SER A 75 3.85 1.46 16.78
N LEU A 76 3.50 2.13 15.68
CA LEU A 76 2.16 2.66 15.41
C LEU A 76 1.12 1.54 15.27
N ALA A 77 1.43 0.51 14.49
CA ALA A 77 0.55 -0.63 14.26
C ALA A 77 0.27 -1.40 15.54
N ALA A 78 1.27 -1.63 16.39
CA ALA A 78 1.09 -2.26 17.71
C ALA A 78 0.15 -1.45 18.60
N SER A 79 0.35 -0.13 18.66
CA SER A 79 -0.49 0.76 19.47
C SER A 79 -1.95 0.76 18.97
N LEU A 80 -2.16 0.82 17.65
CA LEU A 80 -3.51 0.80 17.06
C LEU A 80 -4.17 -0.59 17.14
N ALA A 81 -3.39 -1.66 17.09
CA ALA A 81 -3.87 -3.02 17.26
C ALA A 81 -4.46 -3.25 18.66
N GLU A 82 -3.88 -2.66 19.71
CA GLU A 82 -4.45 -2.70 21.07
C GLU A 82 -5.83 -2.03 21.11
N PHE A 83 -5.97 -0.83 20.53
CA PHE A 83 -7.26 -0.15 20.43
C PHE A 83 -8.28 -0.94 19.63
N LEU A 84 -7.87 -1.51 18.49
CA LEU A 84 -8.73 -2.36 17.67
C LEU A 84 -9.21 -3.60 18.42
N SER A 85 -8.39 -4.15 19.32
CA SER A 85 -8.77 -5.29 20.16
C SER A 85 -9.81 -4.90 21.20
N ALA A 86 -9.64 -3.74 21.84
CA ALA A 86 -10.55 -3.24 22.86
C ALA A 86 -11.89 -2.74 22.28
N GLN A 87 -11.86 -2.06 21.13
CA GLN A 87 -13.01 -1.43 20.49
C GLN A 87 -13.02 -1.68 18.97
N PRO A 88 -13.49 -2.87 18.54
CA PRO A 88 -13.53 -3.24 17.13
C PRO A 88 -14.71 -2.57 16.40
N THR A 89 -14.60 -1.27 16.11
CA THR A 89 -15.60 -0.51 15.34
C THR A 89 -15.07 -0.11 13.97
N SER A 90 -15.95 -0.05 12.96
CA SER A 90 -15.57 0.41 11.61
C SER A 90 -15.09 1.86 11.57
N GLY A 91 -15.48 2.66 12.58
CA GLY A 91 -15.04 4.05 12.74
C GLY A 91 -13.55 4.17 13.10
N GLY A 92 -12.95 3.11 13.63
CA GLY A 92 -11.51 3.05 13.90
C GLY A 92 -11.01 4.26 14.70
N GLN A 93 -9.99 4.93 14.17
CA GLN A 93 -9.24 5.98 14.86
C GLN A 93 -10.10 7.13 15.39
N TYR A 94 -11.07 7.65 14.62
CA TYR A 94 -11.87 8.79 15.09
C TYR A 94 -12.76 8.37 16.27
N HIS A 95 -13.30 7.16 16.24
CA HIS A 95 -14.10 6.60 17.33
C HIS A 95 -13.26 6.34 18.58
N TRP A 96 -12.03 5.82 18.42
CA TRP A 96 -11.10 5.62 19.54
C TRP A 96 -10.74 6.95 20.20
N VAL A 97 -10.48 8.00 19.41
CA VAL A 97 -10.23 9.36 19.93
C VAL A 97 -11.43 9.87 20.71
N ALA A 98 -12.66 9.70 20.20
CA ALA A 98 -13.87 10.12 20.90
C ALA A 98 -14.08 9.41 22.26
N THR A 99 -13.56 8.19 22.41
CA THR A 99 -13.64 7.41 23.65
C THR A 99 -12.62 7.87 24.69
N ILE A 100 -11.37 8.13 24.29
CA ILE A 100 -10.26 8.42 25.22
C ILE A 100 -10.04 9.91 25.50
N ALA A 101 -10.46 10.79 24.58
CA ALA A 101 -10.19 12.21 24.71
C ALA A 101 -10.98 12.84 25.87
N PRO A 102 -10.43 13.88 26.53
CA PRO A 102 -11.15 14.64 27.55
C PRO A 102 -12.50 15.14 27.05
N ALA A 103 -13.51 15.18 27.92
CA ALA A 103 -14.90 15.49 27.54
C ALA A 103 -15.06 16.81 26.75
N SER A 104 -14.21 17.81 27.03
CA SER A 104 -14.21 19.11 26.34
C SER A 104 -13.61 19.06 24.92
N LEU A 105 -12.72 18.11 24.63
CA LEU A 105 -11.99 18.01 23.37
C LEU A 105 -12.38 16.81 22.51
N LYS A 106 -13.21 15.89 23.02
CA LYS A 106 -13.57 14.65 22.32
C LYS A 106 -14.14 14.86 20.93
N ILE A 107 -15.05 15.82 20.77
CA ILE A 107 -15.72 16.11 19.49
C ILE A 107 -14.74 16.72 18.48
N PRO A 108 -14.05 17.85 18.78
CA PRO A 108 -13.15 18.46 17.81
C PRO A 108 -11.97 17.55 17.46
N LEU A 109 -11.38 16.83 18.42
CA LEU A 109 -10.26 15.92 18.13
C LEU A 109 -10.71 14.73 17.26
N SER A 110 -11.83 14.09 17.60
CA SER A 110 -12.39 13.01 16.78
C SER A 110 -12.70 13.49 15.36
N TRP A 111 -13.27 14.68 15.21
CA TRP A 111 -13.62 15.24 13.90
C TRP A 111 -12.38 15.52 13.04
N ILE A 112 -11.34 16.12 13.63
CA ILE A 112 -10.05 16.36 12.96
C ILE A 112 -9.40 15.04 12.54
N THR A 113 -9.36 14.05 13.44
CA THR A 113 -8.83 12.71 13.15
C THR A 113 -9.59 12.05 11.99
N GLY A 114 -10.92 12.14 11.99
CA GLY A 114 -11.76 11.61 10.90
C GLY A 114 -11.44 12.24 9.54
N TRP A 115 -11.28 13.56 9.47
CA TRP A 115 -10.96 14.26 8.23
C TRP A 115 -9.54 14.00 7.72
N ILE A 116 -8.55 13.96 8.62
CA ILE A 116 -7.17 13.61 8.26
C ILE A 116 -7.14 12.20 7.66
N ASN A 117 -7.81 11.25 8.32
CA ASN A 117 -7.85 9.88 7.85
C ASN A 117 -8.62 9.77 6.50
N LEU A 118 -9.75 10.47 6.34
CA LEU A 118 -10.54 10.43 5.10
C LEU A 118 -9.73 11.00 3.92
N SER A 119 -9.04 12.11 4.16
CA SER A 119 -8.16 12.74 3.16
C SER A 119 -6.98 11.84 2.83
N GLY A 120 -6.40 11.15 3.83
CA GLY A 120 -5.33 10.18 3.64
C GLY A 120 -5.76 9.02 2.72
N TRP A 121 -6.91 8.41 2.99
CA TRP A 121 -7.45 7.34 2.14
C TRP A 121 -7.79 7.81 0.73
N ALA A 122 -8.35 9.01 0.56
CA ALA A 122 -8.59 9.60 -0.75
C ALA A 122 -7.28 9.84 -1.53
N CYS A 123 -6.26 10.39 -0.87
CA CYS A 123 -4.93 10.55 -1.44
C CYS A 123 -4.29 9.19 -1.79
N LEU A 124 -4.53 8.14 -1.00
CA LEU A 124 -3.98 6.81 -1.27
C LEU A 124 -4.60 6.18 -2.53
N VAL A 125 -5.90 6.40 -2.80
CA VAL A 125 -6.53 6.03 -4.07
C VAL A 125 -5.82 6.71 -5.24
N ALA A 126 -5.60 8.03 -5.12
CA ALA A 126 -4.91 8.81 -6.15
C ALA A 126 -3.47 8.33 -6.36
N THR A 127 -2.71 8.09 -5.29
CA THR A 127 -1.34 7.58 -5.37
C THR A 127 -1.26 6.25 -6.09
N ASN A 128 -2.16 5.29 -5.80
CA ASN A 128 -2.18 4.00 -6.48
C ASN A 128 -2.47 4.13 -7.99
N CYS A 129 -3.43 4.97 -8.37
CA CYS A 129 -3.73 5.24 -9.78
C CYS A 129 -2.54 5.93 -10.47
N SER A 130 -1.86 6.84 -9.77
CA SER A 130 -0.66 7.54 -10.25
C SER A 130 0.49 6.57 -10.51
N LEU A 131 0.88 5.76 -9.52
CA LEU A 131 1.96 4.76 -9.67
C LEU A 131 1.66 3.75 -10.78
N SER A 132 0.42 3.26 -10.85
CA SER A 132 0.01 2.33 -11.90
C SER A 132 0.14 2.97 -13.30
N SER A 133 -0.32 4.22 -13.44
CA SER A 133 -0.19 4.96 -14.70
C SER A 133 1.26 5.21 -15.08
N THR A 134 2.14 5.50 -14.12
CA THR A 134 3.58 5.64 -14.34
C THR A 134 4.18 4.36 -14.89
N LEU A 135 3.84 3.19 -14.32
CA LEU A 135 4.37 1.92 -14.84
C LEU A 135 3.92 1.62 -16.28
N ILE A 136 2.71 2.04 -16.67
CA ILE A 136 2.26 1.91 -18.07
C ILE A 136 3.04 2.86 -18.99
N ILE A 137 3.23 4.11 -18.58
CA ILE A 137 4.05 5.09 -19.31
C ILE A 137 5.48 4.58 -19.49
N ASN A 138 6.06 4.00 -18.45
CA ASN A 138 7.39 3.41 -18.48
C ASN A 138 7.54 2.33 -19.57
N ILE A 139 6.52 1.47 -19.73
CA ILE A 139 6.48 0.46 -20.80
C ILE A 139 6.50 1.11 -22.18
N ILE A 140 5.69 2.17 -22.38
CA ILE A 140 5.61 2.90 -23.64
C ILE A 140 6.96 3.54 -23.96
N SER A 141 7.59 4.20 -22.99
CA SER A 141 8.91 4.82 -23.14
C SER A 141 10.00 3.81 -23.50
N LEU A 142 10.00 2.61 -22.90
CA LEU A 142 10.99 1.58 -23.21
C LEU A 142 10.83 1.01 -24.65
N GLN A 143 9.59 0.87 -25.11
CA GLN A 143 9.28 0.32 -26.43
C GLN A 143 9.50 1.33 -27.56
N SER A 144 9.18 2.60 -27.31
CA SER A 144 9.20 3.65 -28.33
C SER A 144 10.20 4.75 -27.94
N PRO A 145 11.44 4.70 -28.44
CA PRO A 145 12.46 5.72 -28.13
C PRO A 145 12.07 7.13 -28.58
N SER A 146 11.16 7.26 -29.55
CA SER A 146 10.63 8.54 -30.05
C SER A 146 9.43 9.06 -29.26
N TYR A 147 9.00 8.36 -28.22
CA TYR A 147 7.85 8.77 -27.43
C TYR A 147 8.22 9.90 -26.47
N GLU A 148 7.60 11.06 -26.66
CA GLU A 148 7.73 12.19 -25.75
C GLU A 148 6.63 12.15 -24.69
N PHE A 149 7.04 12.00 -23.45
CA PHE A 149 6.13 12.01 -22.32
C PHE A 149 5.42 13.37 -22.18
N GLN A 150 4.09 13.32 -22.10
CA GLN A 150 3.26 14.49 -21.78
C GLN A 150 2.41 14.18 -20.54
N ARG A 151 2.24 15.16 -19.66
CA ARG A 151 1.50 14.99 -18.39
C ARG A 151 0.07 14.47 -18.59
N TRP A 152 -0.57 14.87 -19.69
CA TRP A 152 -1.93 14.44 -20.00
C TRP A 152 -2.00 12.97 -20.41
N HIS A 153 -0.93 12.38 -20.98
CA HIS A 153 -0.87 10.93 -21.25
C HIS A 153 -1.06 10.13 -19.96
N GLN A 154 -0.28 10.47 -18.92
CA GLN A 154 -0.38 9.83 -17.62
C GLN A 154 -1.76 10.07 -16.99
N PHE A 155 -2.26 11.31 -17.06
CA PHE A 155 -3.55 11.67 -16.47
C PHE A 155 -4.73 10.87 -17.07
N LEU A 156 -4.74 10.61 -18.38
CA LEU A 156 -5.78 9.80 -19.00
C LEU A 156 -5.72 8.33 -18.55
N ILE A 157 -4.52 7.76 -18.46
CA ILE A 157 -4.33 6.38 -17.96
C ILE A 157 -4.75 6.29 -16.49
N TYR A 158 -4.32 7.27 -15.68
CA TYR A 158 -4.74 7.43 -14.29
C TYR A 158 -6.27 7.42 -14.17
N LEU A 159 -6.97 8.19 -15.01
CA LEU A 159 -8.43 8.28 -14.98
C LEU A 159 -9.08 6.95 -15.37
N GLY A 160 -8.50 6.24 -16.33
CA GLY A 160 -8.94 4.88 -16.69
C GLY A 160 -8.84 3.90 -15.52
N ILE A 161 -7.73 3.93 -14.78
CA ILE A 161 -7.52 3.04 -13.61
C ILE A 161 -8.47 3.43 -12.47
N ALA A 162 -8.64 4.73 -12.20
CA ALA A 162 -9.60 5.22 -11.23
C ALA A 162 -11.04 4.80 -11.58
N PHE A 163 -11.40 4.86 -12.86
CA PHE A 163 -12.71 4.41 -13.35
C PHE A 163 -12.90 2.91 -13.20
N ILE A 164 -11.87 2.09 -13.48
CA ILE A 164 -11.91 0.63 -13.25
C ILE A 164 -12.12 0.33 -11.76
N ALA A 165 -11.37 1.02 -10.88
CA ALA A 165 -11.52 0.88 -9.44
C ALA A 165 -12.93 1.28 -8.97
N PHE A 166 -13.45 2.40 -9.46
CA PHE A 166 -14.81 2.86 -9.20
C PHE A 166 -15.87 1.85 -9.68
N ALA A 167 -15.83 1.45 -10.94
CA ALA A 167 -16.82 0.55 -11.54
C ALA A 167 -16.84 -0.83 -10.84
N THR A 168 -15.67 -1.34 -10.46
CA THR A 168 -15.56 -2.60 -9.71
C THR A 168 -16.22 -2.49 -8.34
N ASN A 169 -15.98 -1.38 -7.63
CA ASN A 169 -16.57 -1.13 -6.32
C ASN A 169 -18.08 -0.85 -6.38
N ALA A 170 -18.53 -0.10 -7.39
CA ALA A 170 -19.93 0.27 -7.54
C ALA A 170 -20.81 -0.89 -8.01
N PHE A 171 -20.35 -1.69 -8.99
CA PHE A 171 -21.19 -2.67 -9.67
C PHE A 171 -20.77 -4.13 -9.44
N LEU A 172 -19.53 -4.42 -9.03
CA LEU A 172 -18.99 -5.77 -8.89
C LEU A 172 -18.59 -6.11 -7.44
N HIS A 173 -19.28 -5.54 -6.44
CA HIS A 173 -18.95 -5.73 -5.02
C HIS A 173 -18.91 -7.21 -4.58
N SER A 174 -19.71 -8.09 -5.20
CA SER A 174 -19.72 -9.53 -4.93
C SER A 174 -18.45 -10.26 -5.38
N LEU A 175 -17.68 -9.66 -6.30
CA LEU A 175 -16.43 -10.20 -6.82
C LEU A 175 -15.20 -9.77 -5.99
N LEU A 176 -15.32 -8.71 -5.17
CA LEU A 176 -14.22 -8.17 -4.36
C LEU A 176 -13.51 -9.22 -3.51
N PRO A 177 -14.20 -10.14 -2.79
CA PRO A 177 -13.53 -11.19 -2.04
C PRO A 177 -12.62 -12.08 -2.91
N ARG A 178 -13.04 -12.38 -4.14
CA ARG A 178 -12.26 -13.22 -5.07
C ARG A 178 -11.08 -12.45 -5.66
N ILE A 179 -11.29 -11.17 -6.00
CA ILE A 179 -10.22 -10.29 -6.49
C ILE A 179 -9.12 -10.16 -5.43
N ASN A 180 -9.48 -9.92 -4.17
CA ASN A 180 -8.51 -9.79 -3.08
C ASN A 180 -7.73 -11.09 -2.83
N GLY A 181 -8.41 -12.24 -2.91
CA GLY A 181 -7.73 -13.55 -2.85
C GLY A 181 -6.75 -13.77 -4.00
N LEU A 182 -7.16 -13.41 -5.23
CA LEU A 182 -6.28 -13.48 -6.40
C LEU A 182 -5.10 -12.52 -6.30
N ALA A 183 -5.33 -11.30 -5.81
CA ALA A 183 -4.31 -10.27 -5.65
C ALA A 183 -3.19 -10.72 -4.69
N LEU A 184 -3.55 -11.38 -3.59
CA LEU A 184 -2.59 -11.97 -2.66
C LEU A 184 -1.69 -13.01 -3.35
N VAL A 185 -2.30 -13.97 -4.04
CA VAL A 185 -1.55 -15.04 -4.74
C VAL A 185 -0.68 -14.45 -5.84
N TRP A 186 -1.23 -13.52 -6.62
CA TRP A 186 -0.52 -12.84 -7.71
C TRP A 186 0.70 -12.06 -7.21
N SER A 187 0.55 -11.33 -6.10
CA SER A 187 1.65 -10.55 -5.53
C SER A 187 2.75 -11.42 -4.92
N ILE A 188 2.40 -12.46 -4.16
CA ILE A 188 3.39 -13.39 -3.60
C ILE A 188 4.13 -14.13 -4.72
N ALA A 189 3.39 -14.61 -5.73
CA ALA A 189 4.00 -15.24 -6.91
C ALA A 189 4.91 -14.26 -7.66
N GLY A 190 4.45 -13.03 -7.86
CA GLY A 190 5.22 -11.97 -8.52
C GLY A 190 6.53 -11.65 -7.80
N PHE A 191 6.51 -11.55 -6.47
CA PHE A 191 7.71 -11.37 -5.66
C PHE A 191 8.75 -12.46 -5.96
N PHE A 192 8.38 -13.74 -5.86
CA PHE A 192 9.32 -14.84 -6.10
C PHE A 192 9.77 -14.92 -7.56
N ILE A 193 8.83 -14.83 -8.52
CA ILE A 193 9.13 -14.90 -9.95
C ILE A 193 10.11 -13.81 -10.34
N ILE A 194 9.86 -12.56 -9.94
CA ILE A 194 10.75 -11.44 -10.26
C ILE A 194 12.09 -11.66 -9.60
N SER A 195 12.14 -11.88 -8.28
CA SER A 195 13.40 -12.00 -7.56
C SER A 195 14.29 -13.11 -8.10
N ILE A 196 13.73 -14.29 -8.38
CA ILE A 196 14.49 -15.42 -8.95
C ILE A 196 14.95 -15.10 -10.37
N THR A 197 14.06 -14.56 -11.21
CA THR A 197 14.38 -14.30 -12.62
C THR A 197 15.48 -13.25 -12.77
N VAL A 198 15.36 -12.11 -12.07
CA VAL A 198 16.37 -11.04 -12.20
C VAL A 198 17.72 -11.46 -11.61
N LEU A 199 17.72 -12.22 -10.50
CA LEU A 199 18.97 -12.77 -9.95
C LEU A 199 19.63 -13.75 -10.92
N ALA A 200 18.85 -14.62 -11.56
CA ALA A 200 19.37 -15.60 -12.50
C ALA A 200 19.90 -14.94 -13.78
N CYS A 201 19.20 -13.93 -14.32
CA CYS A 201 19.61 -13.25 -15.54
C CYS A 201 20.78 -12.28 -15.33
N ALA A 202 20.89 -11.64 -14.16
CA ALA A 202 21.98 -10.71 -13.86
C ALA A 202 23.31 -11.40 -13.50
N ALA A 203 23.33 -12.72 -13.33
CA ALA A 203 24.55 -13.44 -12.99
C ALA A 203 25.60 -13.34 -14.13
N PRO A 204 26.88 -13.05 -13.84
CA PRO A 204 27.51 -12.82 -12.52
C PRO A 204 27.65 -11.33 -12.12
N ASP A 205 27.04 -10.41 -12.86
CA ASP A 205 27.25 -8.96 -12.79
C ASP A 205 26.44 -8.27 -11.67
N TYR A 206 26.64 -8.71 -10.44
CA TYR A 206 26.00 -8.09 -9.27
C TYR A 206 26.73 -6.84 -8.79
N ALA A 207 25.96 -5.90 -8.22
CA ALA A 207 26.49 -4.77 -7.48
C ALA A 207 27.25 -5.23 -6.22
N THR A 208 28.17 -4.39 -5.74
CA THR A 208 28.90 -4.67 -4.50
C THR A 208 28.02 -4.44 -3.27
N ALA A 209 28.31 -5.13 -2.17
CA ALA A 209 27.63 -4.89 -0.89
C ALA A 209 27.82 -3.44 -0.40
N ASP A 210 28.97 -2.83 -0.70
CA ASP A 210 29.24 -1.42 -0.41
C ASP A 210 28.27 -0.47 -1.15
N TYR A 211 27.97 -0.76 -2.42
CA TYR A 211 26.94 -0.02 -3.16
C TYR A 211 25.57 -0.17 -2.50
N VAL A 212 25.16 -1.40 -2.19
CA VAL A 212 23.81 -1.69 -1.69
C VAL A 212 23.57 -1.11 -0.28
N PHE A 213 24.56 -1.17 0.60
CA PHE A 213 24.36 -0.87 2.03
C PHE A 213 24.99 0.45 2.52
N ALA A 214 25.96 1.01 1.81
CA ALA A 214 26.76 2.15 2.29
C ALA A 214 26.81 3.34 1.32
N THR A 215 26.51 3.16 0.04
CA THR A 215 26.62 4.25 -0.94
C THR A 215 25.42 5.19 -0.88
N PHE A 216 25.71 6.47 -0.58
CA PHE A 216 24.74 7.55 -0.59
C PHE A 216 24.81 8.33 -1.90
N ILE A 217 23.66 8.54 -2.55
CA ILE A 217 23.54 9.29 -3.81
C ILE A 217 22.56 10.44 -3.60
N ASN A 218 22.98 11.67 -3.91
CA ASN A 218 22.10 12.83 -3.80
C ASN A 218 22.15 13.67 -5.08
N THR A 219 21.06 13.63 -5.84
CA THR A 219 20.87 14.43 -7.05
C THR A 219 19.68 15.38 -6.92
N THR A 220 19.19 15.60 -5.69
CA THR A 220 17.99 16.40 -5.41
C THR A 220 18.23 17.91 -5.40
N GLY A 221 19.50 18.32 -5.25
CA GLY A 221 19.88 19.72 -5.02
C GLY A 221 19.71 20.19 -3.56
N TRP A 222 19.15 19.36 -2.68
CA TRP A 222 19.05 19.64 -1.26
C TRP A 222 20.26 19.10 -0.49
N PRO A 223 20.55 19.61 0.73
CA PRO A 223 21.54 19.02 1.62
C PRO A 223 21.24 17.54 1.93
N ASP A 224 22.28 16.74 2.18
CA ASP A 224 22.16 15.28 2.36
C ASP A 224 21.15 14.86 3.42
N GLY A 225 21.07 15.61 4.53
CA GLY A 225 20.06 15.34 5.56
C GLY A 225 18.62 15.51 5.08
N ILE A 226 18.34 16.49 4.21
CA ILE A 226 17.02 16.69 3.61
C ILE A 226 16.77 15.64 2.52
N ALA A 227 17.78 15.34 1.69
CA ALA A 227 17.69 14.28 0.70
C ALA A 227 17.36 12.93 1.34
N TRP A 228 17.96 12.62 2.49
CA TRP A 228 17.61 11.44 3.29
C TRP A 228 16.13 11.42 3.70
N LEU A 229 15.61 12.53 4.23
CA LEU A 229 14.20 12.66 4.62
C LEU A 229 13.26 12.51 3.42
N LEU A 230 13.65 13.00 2.23
CA LEU A 230 12.90 12.80 0.99
C LEU A 230 12.90 11.31 0.58
N GLY A 231 14.03 10.61 0.76
CA GLY A 231 14.13 9.17 0.54
C GLY A 231 13.23 8.35 1.47
N LEU A 232 13.07 8.77 2.74
CA LEU A 232 12.18 8.12 3.71
C LEU A 232 10.71 8.06 3.25
N LEU A 233 10.28 8.94 2.34
CA LEU A 233 8.92 8.94 1.79
C LEU A 233 8.60 7.60 1.11
N GLN A 234 9.58 6.96 0.46
CA GLN A 234 9.40 5.63 -0.14
C GLN A 234 9.07 4.59 0.94
N GLY A 235 9.89 4.52 2.00
CA GLY A 235 9.70 3.59 3.11
C GLY A 235 8.38 3.82 3.85
N GLY A 236 8.02 5.09 4.06
CA GLY A 236 6.73 5.48 4.65
C GLY A 236 5.53 5.04 3.80
N LEU A 237 5.56 5.35 2.50
CA LEU A 237 4.50 4.98 1.57
C LEU A 237 4.32 3.46 1.48
N GLY A 238 5.41 2.70 1.35
CA GLY A 238 5.37 1.25 1.21
C GLY A 238 4.78 0.51 2.41
N LEU A 239 4.68 1.18 3.56
CA LEU A 239 4.19 0.61 4.82
C LEU A 239 2.92 1.30 5.35
N THR A 240 2.28 2.13 4.54
CA THR A 240 1.03 2.83 4.89
C THR A 240 -0.20 1.98 4.55
N GLY A 241 -1.29 2.15 5.30
CA GLY A 241 -2.61 1.53 5.02
C GLY A 241 -2.91 0.26 5.81
N PHE A 242 -2.12 -0.07 6.83
CA PHE A 242 -2.37 -1.21 7.73
C PHE A 242 -3.66 -1.05 8.55
N ASP A 243 -4.14 0.19 8.74
CA ASP A 243 -5.39 0.54 9.40
C ASP A 243 -6.64 0.24 8.56
N ALA A 244 -6.48 -0.20 7.30
CA ALA A 244 -7.57 -0.74 6.49
C ALA A 244 -8.39 -1.82 7.21
N VAL A 245 -7.71 -2.64 8.01
CA VAL A 245 -8.33 -3.73 8.77
C VAL A 245 -9.37 -3.18 9.75
N ALA A 246 -9.13 -2.02 10.34
CA ALA A 246 -10.08 -1.37 11.25
C ALA A 246 -11.35 -0.94 10.51
N HIS A 247 -11.21 -0.40 9.29
CA HIS A 247 -12.35 0.08 8.50
C HIS A 247 -13.24 -1.05 7.95
N MET A 248 -12.74 -2.28 7.92
CA MET A 248 -13.47 -3.47 7.48
C MET A 248 -13.69 -4.49 8.60
N ILE A 249 -13.49 -4.08 9.85
CA ILE A 249 -13.50 -4.96 11.01
C ILE A 249 -14.85 -5.65 11.23
N GLU A 250 -15.96 -4.96 10.91
CA GLU A 250 -17.33 -5.48 11.02
C GLU A 250 -17.64 -6.63 10.05
N GLU A 251 -16.80 -6.84 9.04
CA GLU A 251 -16.99 -7.88 8.04
C GLU A 251 -16.25 -9.20 8.35
N ILE A 252 -15.56 -9.29 9.52
CA ILE A 252 -14.74 -10.43 9.97
C ILE A 252 -15.34 -11.10 11.22
N PRO A 253 -15.31 -12.45 11.34
CA PRO A 253 -15.65 -13.12 12.60
C PRO A 253 -14.53 -13.02 13.66
N ASN A 254 -14.88 -12.79 14.93
CA ASN A 254 -13.95 -12.61 16.05
C ASN A 254 -13.05 -11.37 15.88
N ALA A 255 -13.66 -10.26 15.49
CA ALA A 255 -13.03 -8.98 15.19
C ALA A 255 -11.98 -8.54 16.23
N ALA A 256 -12.32 -8.60 17.52
CA ALA A 256 -11.47 -8.17 18.64
C ALA A 256 -10.15 -8.95 18.76
N SER A 257 -10.07 -10.18 18.23
CA SER A 257 -8.85 -11.00 18.28
C SER A 257 -8.14 -11.08 16.94
N GLU A 258 -8.90 -11.21 15.84
CA GLU A 258 -8.30 -11.42 14.52
C GLU A 258 -7.88 -10.11 13.85
N GLY A 259 -8.60 -9.01 14.03
CA GLY A 259 -8.24 -7.70 13.48
C GLY A 259 -6.83 -7.23 13.88
N PRO A 260 -6.52 -7.17 15.19
CA PRO A 260 -5.19 -6.78 15.69
C PRO A 260 -4.06 -7.65 15.12
N LYS A 261 -4.27 -8.96 15.05
CA LYS A 261 -3.28 -9.90 14.50
C LYS A 261 -3.05 -9.65 13.02
N ILE A 262 -4.12 -9.50 12.23
CA ILE A 262 -4.04 -9.23 10.79
C ILE A 262 -3.26 -7.93 10.54
N MET A 263 -3.54 -6.88 11.31
CA MET A 263 -2.84 -5.59 11.24
C MET A 263 -1.33 -5.71 11.48
N LEU A 264 -0.91 -6.54 12.45
CA LEU A 264 0.51 -6.78 12.68
C LEU A 264 1.14 -7.69 11.62
N TYR A 265 0.44 -8.76 11.23
CA TYR A 265 0.94 -9.72 10.24
C TYR A 265 1.19 -9.06 8.89
N CYS A 266 0.29 -8.20 8.41
CA CYS A 266 0.49 -7.51 7.14
C CYS A 266 1.70 -6.58 7.19
N GLN A 267 1.97 -5.93 8.33
CA GLN A 267 3.15 -5.10 8.53
C GLN A 267 4.46 -5.91 8.50
N TYR A 268 4.51 -7.05 9.22
CA TYR A 268 5.69 -7.93 9.21
C TYR A 268 5.98 -8.52 7.82
N ILE A 269 4.93 -8.97 7.12
CA ILE A 269 5.05 -9.48 5.76
C ILE A 269 5.50 -8.36 4.83
N GLY A 270 4.94 -7.16 4.95
CA GLY A 270 5.29 -5.99 4.14
C GLY A 270 6.75 -5.57 4.30
N ILE A 271 7.23 -5.47 5.55
CA ILE A 271 8.64 -5.12 5.84
C ILE A 271 9.58 -6.20 5.31
N SER A 272 9.29 -7.48 5.57
CA SER A 272 10.18 -8.58 5.15
C SER A 272 10.23 -8.74 3.64
N THR A 273 9.08 -8.77 2.96
CA THR A 273 9.04 -8.87 1.49
C THR A 273 9.62 -7.63 0.82
N GLY A 274 9.32 -6.43 1.33
CA GLY A 274 9.90 -5.19 0.84
C GLY A 274 11.42 -5.16 0.97
N PHE A 275 11.95 -5.52 2.14
CA PHE A 275 13.38 -5.52 2.40
C PHE A 275 14.13 -6.50 1.49
N LEU A 276 13.64 -7.74 1.39
CA LEU A 276 14.23 -8.74 0.50
C LEU A 276 14.16 -8.32 -0.97
N PHE A 277 13.03 -7.78 -1.41
CA PHE A 277 12.85 -7.36 -2.80
C PHE A 277 13.79 -6.21 -3.17
N LEU A 278 13.90 -5.19 -2.31
CA LEU A 278 14.76 -4.04 -2.54
C LEU A 278 16.24 -4.43 -2.57
N ILE A 279 16.66 -5.35 -1.68
CA ILE A 279 18.01 -5.93 -1.73
C ILE A 279 18.26 -6.56 -3.09
N VAL A 280 17.36 -7.42 -3.56
CA VAL A 280 17.51 -8.08 -4.86
C VAL A 280 17.63 -7.05 -5.99
N VAL A 281 16.71 -6.09 -6.06
CA VAL A 281 16.71 -5.04 -7.10
C VAL A 281 18.00 -4.21 -7.09
N LEU A 282 18.53 -3.86 -5.92
CA LEU A 282 19.78 -3.10 -5.81
C LEU A 282 21.01 -3.94 -6.16
N PHE A 283 21.02 -5.24 -5.86
CA PHE A 283 22.12 -6.11 -6.27
C PHE A 283 22.13 -6.35 -7.79
N VAL A 284 20.98 -6.43 -8.44
CA VAL A 284 20.90 -6.64 -9.90
C VAL A 284 20.97 -5.34 -10.72
N SER A 285 21.10 -4.18 -10.06
CA SER A 285 21.15 -2.89 -10.75
C SER A 285 22.46 -2.66 -11.52
N GLY A 286 23.50 -3.45 -11.26
CA GLY A 286 24.86 -3.24 -11.77
C GLY A 286 25.65 -2.14 -11.04
N GLY A 287 25.13 -1.66 -9.90
CA GLY A 287 25.85 -0.80 -8.98
C GLY A 287 26.00 0.65 -9.43
N ILE A 288 27.05 1.31 -8.95
CA ILE A 288 27.28 2.75 -9.19
C ILE A 288 27.44 3.08 -10.68
N LYS A 289 27.93 2.13 -11.48
CA LYS A 289 28.15 2.31 -12.92
C LYS A 289 26.86 2.62 -13.68
N ASN A 290 25.74 2.04 -13.24
CA ASN A 290 24.44 2.17 -13.88
C ASN A 290 23.51 3.15 -13.14
N ALA A 291 23.96 3.74 -12.01
CA ALA A 291 23.10 4.55 -11.15
C ALA A 291 22.50 5.76 -11.90
N ASP A 292 23.33 6.49 -12.66
CA ASP A 292 22.88 7.64 -13.44
C ASP A 292 21.93 7.23 -14.57
N THR A 293 22.19 6.10 -15.24
CA THR A 293 21.31 5.54 -16.27
C THR A 293 19.95 5.16 -15.69
N ILE A 294 19.94 4.52 -14.51
CA ILE A 294 18.71 4.09 -13.83
C ILE A 294 17.90 5.28 -13.35
N ILE A 295 18.55 6.26 -12.71
CA ILE A 295 17.90 7.46 -12.17
C ILE A 295 17.34 8.34 -13.30
N GLY A 296 18.09 8.47 -14.40
CA GLY A 296 17.73 9.29 -15.56
C GLY A 296 16.83 8.60 -16.60
N SER A 297 16.53 7.31 -16.44
CA SER A 297 15.79 6.55 -17.46
C SER A 297 14.36 7.07 -17.64
N THR A 298 13.96 7.28 -18.90
CA THR A 298 12.58 7.62 -19.28
C THR A 298 11.61 6.45 -19.08
N ALA A 299 12.13 5.23 -18.98
CA ALA A 299 11.39 4.03 -18.60
C ALA A 299 11.27 3.88 -17.07
N GLY A 300 11.85 4.81 -16.30
CA GLY A 300 11.85 4.79 -14.84
C GLY A 300 12.76 3.69 -14.25
N PRO A 301 13.18 3.84 -12.98
CA PRO A 301 14.24 3.01 -12.41
C PRO A 301 13.95 1.52 -12.37
N LEU A 302 12.73 1.13 -12.00
CA LEU A 302 12.38 -0.28 -11.83
C LEU A 302 12.47 -1.06 -13.15
N LEU A 303 11.87 -0.50 -14.21
CA LEU A 303 11.85 -1.15 -15.52
C LEU A 303 13.25 -1.12 -16.16
N GLU A 304 14.02 -0.05 -15.95
CA GLU A 304 15.42 0.01 -16.39
C GLU A 304 16.26 -1.09 -15.73
N ILE A 305 16.11 -1.30 -14.41
CA ILE A 305 16.82 -2.38 -13.71
C ILE A 305 16.42 -3.76 -14.27
N PHE A 306 15.13 -3.99 -14.52
CA PHE A 306 14.70 -5.25 -15.14
C PHE A 306 15.26 -5.42 -16.55
N TYR A 307 15.36 -4.34 -17.32
CA TYR A 307 15.94 -4.36 -18.66
C TYR A 307 17.44 -4.66 -18.61
N LEU A 308 18.19 -4.01 -17.71
CA LEU A 308 19.62 -4.28 -17.50
C LEU A 308 19.87 -5.72 -17.04
N ALA A 309 19.05 -6.22 -16.10
CA ALA A 309 19.19 -7.58 -15.58
C ALA A 309 18.84 -8.66 -16.61
N THR A 310 17.83 -8.44 -17.45
CA THR A 310 17.36 -9.45 -18.43
C THR A 310 17.96 -9.30 -19.82
N ASN A 311 18.55 -8.15 -20.12
CA ASN A 311 18.97 -7.72 -21.45
C ASN A 311 17.88 -7.91 -22.53
N SER A 312 16.61 -7.84 -22.14
CA SER A 312 15.46 -8.11 -22.99
C SER A 312 14.29 -7.20 -22.65
N LYS A 313 13.87 -6.36 -23.60
CA LYS A 313 12.70 -5.47 -23.42
C LYS A 313 11.44 -6.27 -23.09
N VAL A 314 11.24 -7.40 -23.77
CA VAL A 314 10.07 -8.26 -23.56
C VAL A 314 10.13 -8.89 -22.16
N GLY A 315 11.28 -9.42 -21.77
CA GLY A 315 11.47 -10.00 -20.43
C GLY A 315 11.19 -8.98 -19.33
N ALA A 316 11.77 -7.79 -19.45
CA ALA A 316 11.59 -6.70 -18.49
C ALA A 316 10.12 -6.27 -18.35
N ILE A 317 9.38 -6.16 -19.47
CA ILE A 317 7.96 -5.79 -19.46
C ILE A 317 7.12 -6.92 -18.83
N CYS A 318 7.38 -8.18 -19.19
CA CYS A 318 6.69 -9.32 -18.58
C CYS A 318 6.86 -9.35 -17.04
N LEU A 319 8.06 -9.03 -16.55
CA LEU A 319 8.31 -8.90 -15.12
C LEU A 319 7.58 -7.69 -14.51
N LEU A 320 7.53 -6.54 -15.20
CA LEU A 320 6.84 -5.35 -14.74
C LEU A 320 5.30 -5.52 -14.67
N MET A 321 4.72 -6.45 -15.43
CA MET A 321 3.28 -6.72 -15.36
C MET A 321 2.83 -7.18 -13.97
N PHE A 322 3.70 -7.85 -13.20
CA PHE A 322 3.37 -8.27 -11.84
C PHE A 322 3.10 -7.07 -10.92
N PRO A 323 4.04 -6.13 -10.67
CA PRO A 323 3.78 -4.97 -9.85
C PRO A 323 2.70 -4.06 -10.42
N LEU A 324 2.60 -3.92 -11.75
CA LEU A 324 1.52 -3.14 -12.38
C LEU A 324 0.13 -3.68 -12.00
N LEU A 325 -0.11 -4.97 -12.20
CA LEU A 325 -1.41 -5.57 -11.86
C LEU A 325 -1.66 -5.54 -10.35
N CYS A 326 -0.62 -5.70 -9.52
CA CYS A 326 -0.79 -5.55 -8.08
C CYS A 326 -1.22 -4.14 -7.69
N LEU A 327 -0.69 -3.07 -8.31
CA LEU A 327 -1.13 -1.70 -8.04
C LEU A 327 -2.56 -1.44 -8.51
N VAL A 328 -3.00 -2.07 -9.60
CA VAL A 328 -4.41 -2.01 -10.04
C VAL A 328 -5.33 -2.71 -9.04
N PHE A 329 -4.95 -3.88 -8.52
CA PHE A 329 -5.69 -4.54 -7.45
C PHE A 329 -5.70 -3.71 -6.16
N ALA A 330 -4.57 -3.10 -5.81
CA ALA A 330 -4.47 -2.19 -4.68
C ALA A 330 -5.40 -0.97 -4.86
N ALA A 331 -5.47 -0.38 -6.04
CA ALA A 331 -6.39 0.73 -6.32
C ALA A 331 -7.86 0.35 -6.07
N ILE A 332 -8.27 -0.86 -6.47
CA ILE A 332 -9.62 -1.39 -6.19
C ILE A 332 -9.85 -1.55 -4.68
N ALA A 333 -8.89 -2.14 -3.96
CA ALA A 333 -8.98 -2.43 -2.53
C ALA A 333 -8.96 -1.15 -1.66
N VAL A 334 -8.09 -0.20 -2.00
CA VAL A 334 -8.01 1.11 -1.33
C VAL A 334 -9.28 1.93 -1.59
N MET A 335 -9.83 1.88 -2.81
CA MET A 335 -11.13 2.50 -3.11
C MET A 335 -12.26 1.88 -2.28
N THR A 336 -12.25 0.54 -2.10
CA THR A 336 -13.21 -0.16 -1.23
C THR A 336 -13.15 0.40 0.19
N THR A 337 -11.94 0.43 0.77
CA THR A 337 -11.69 0.87 2.15
C THR A 337 -12.06 2.34 2.34
N SER A 338 -11.63 3.20 1.41
CA SER A 338 -11.93 4.63 1.42
C SER A 338 -13.44 4.90 1.41
N SER A 339 -14.20 4.18 0.56
CA SER A 339 -15.65 4.32 0.49
C SER A 339 -16.36 3.89 1.78
N ARG A 340 -15.88 2.80 2.42
CA ARG A 340 -16.41 2.30 3.70
C ARG A 340 -16.12 3.25 4.85
N MET A 341 -14.91 3.80 4.90
CA MET A 341 -14.53 4.79 5.87
C MET A 341 -15.37 6.07 5.74
N MET A 342 -15.55 6.56 4.50
CA MET A 342 -16.39 7.73 4.22
C MET A 342 -17.84 7.50 4.66
N PHE A 343 -18.39 6.31 4.40
CA PHE A 343 -19.73 5.94 4.86
C PHE A 343 -19.85 5.91 6.39
N ALA A 344 -18.89 5.30 7.09
CA ALA A 344 -18.90 5.26 8.55
C ALA A 344 -18.82 6.68 9.16
N PHE A 345 -17.96 7.54 8.61
CA PHE A 345 -17.83 8.91 9.07
C PHE A 345 -19.09 9.76 8.79
N ALA A 346 -19.75 9.53 7.64
CA ALA A 346 -21.04 10.15 7.32
C ALA A 346 -22.15 9.70 8.27
N ARG A 347 -22.24 8.39 8.55
CA ARG A 347 -23.22 7.80 9.49
C ARG A 347 -23.12 8.44 10.87
N ASP A 348 -21.91 8.76 11.31
CA ASP A 348 -21.66 9.33 12.63
C ASP A 348 -21.74 10.88 12.62
N GLY A 349 -22.28 11.49 11.54
CA GLY A 349 -22.50 12.94 11.42
C GLY A 349 -21.23 13.77 11.19
N GLY A 350 -20.12 13.13 10.80
CA GLY A 350 -18.81 13.78 10.62
C GLY A 350 -18.70 14.64 9.35
N LEU A 351 -19.50 14.36 8.32
CA LEU A 351 -19.53 15.12 7.08
C LEU A 351 -20.54 16.29 7.13
N PRO A 352 -20.27 17.44 6.50
CA PRO A 352 -21.24 18.50 6.31
C PRO A 352 -22.54 17.94 5.69
N ALA A 353 -23.69 18.31 6.25
CA ALA A 353 -25.02 17.86 5.82
C ALA A 353 -25.28 16.33 5.88
N SER A 354 -24.49 15.56 6.65
CA SER A 354 -24.72 14.12 6.86
C SER A 354 -25.57 13.75 8.08
N ALA A 355 -25.81 14.69 9.00
CA ALA A 355 -26.69 14.49 10.14
C ALA A 355 -28.17 14.58 9.69
N GLY A 356 -28.80 13.42 9.49
CA GLY A 356 -30.22 13.27 9.16
C GLY A 356 -30.85 12.15 9.98
#